data_AF-A0A3M0Z2N3-F1
#
_entry.id   AF-A0A3M0Z2N3-F1
#
_cell.length_a   1.000
_cell.length_b   1.000
_cell.length_c   1.000
_cell.angle_alpha   90.00
_cell.angle_beta   90.00
_cell.angle_gamma   90.00
#
_symmetry.space_group_name_H-M   'P 1'
#
loop_
_entity.id
_entity.type
_entity.pdbx_description
1 polymer ?
#
loop_
_entity_poly.entity_id
_entity_poly.type
_entity_poly.pdbx_seq_one_letter_code
_entity_poly.pdbx_strand_id
1 'polypeptide(L)'
;LESDRAEFLAHDPDDSSLPVLGVCSHHSFTSVVLTVPLPPIQLVRNIARQAGVHIYSDAGDVIFADSRFITLFAANQGGERLLCMPQPVTLEDVFSETSLTTSEDGTLRLQVARGETRIYRIR
;
A
#
# COMPACT_ATOMS: atom_id res chain seq x y z
N LEU A 1 -18.24 24.22 19.11
CA LEU A 1 -17.57 23.96 17.82
C LEU A 1 -16.12 24.33 18.03
N GLU A 2 -15.35 23.42 18.64
CA GLU A 2 -13.89 23.59 18.70
C GLU A 2 -13.40 23.62 17.26
N SER A 3 -12.66 24.67 16.91
CA SER A 3 -12.11 24.84 15.58
C SER A 3 -11.10 23.72 15.36
N ASP A 4 -11.38 22.83 14.40
CA ASP A 4 -10.41 21.86 13.89
C ASP A 4 -9.18 22.66 13.40
N ARG A 5 -8.12 22.68 14.22
CA ARG A 5 -6.88 23.40 13.91
C ARG A 5 -6.01 22.47 13.09
N ALA A 6 -5.59 22.93 11.92
CA ALA A 6 -4.57 22.26 11.15
C ALA A 6 -3.22 22.33 11.90
N GLU A 7 -2.56 21.18 11.99
CA GLU A 7 -1.19 21.03 12.47
C GLU A 7 -0.26 20.88 11.26
N PHE A 8 0.80 21.69 11.20
CA PHE A 8 1.81 21.60 10.15
C PHE A 8 2.98 20.73 10.65
N LEU A 9 3.13 19.55 10.05
CA LEU A 9 4.11 18.55 10.49
C LEU A 9 5.46 18.67 9.77
N ALA A 10 5.49 19.33 8.61
CA ALA A 10 6.72 19.58 7.86
C ALA A 10 6.64 20.90 7.09
N HIS A 11 7.81 21.51 6.90
CA HIS A 11 7.99 22.74 6.13
C HIS A 11 9.01 22.51 5.02
N ASP A 12 9.03 23.42 4.05
CA ASP A 12 9.99 23.39 2.96
C ASP A 12 11.42 23.51 3.51
N PRO A 13 12.36 22.66 3.05
CA PRO A 13 13.74 22.69 3.55
C PRO A 13 14.48 23.98 3.20
N ASP A 14 14.11 24.65 2.11
CA ASP A 14 14.71 25.91 1.67
C ASP A 14 13.99 27.13 2.29
N ASP A 15 12.71 26.99 2.65
CA ASP A 15 11.93 28.01 3.35
C ASP A 15 11.02 27.43 4.44
N SER A 16 11.52 27.45 5.68
CA SER A 16 10.79 26.94 6.86
C SER A 16 9.45 27.65 7.17
N SER A 17 9.14 28.77 6.50
CA SER A 17 7.84 29.43 6.65
C SER A 17 6.74 28.81 5.78
N LEU A 18 7.11 27.97 4.81
CA LEU A 18 6.19 27.33 3.88
C LEU A 18 5.86 25.92 4.36
N PRO A 19 4.63 25.63 4.84
CA PRO A 19 4.24 24.29 5.23
C PRO A 19 4.08 23.38 3.99
N VAL A 20 4.59 22.16 4.08
CA VAL A 20 4.52 21.17 3.00
C VAL A 20 3.70 19.92 3.33
N LEU A 21 3.44 19.70 4.62
CA LEU A 21 2.55 18.65 5.15
C LEU A 21 1.70 19.25 6.25
N GLY A 22 0.38 19.28 6.03
CA GLY A 22 -0.62 19.68 7.02
C GLY A 22 -1.59 18.54 7.33
N VAL A 23 -1.96 18.41 8.60
CA VAL A 23 -2.93 17.43 9.09
C VAL A 23 -4.05 18.16 9.84
N CYS A 24 -5.30 17.82 9.54
CA CYS A 24 -6.45 18.35 10.24
C CYS A 24 -7.35 17.19 10.67
N SER A 25 -7.57 17.04 11.98
CA SER A 25 -8.45 16.01 12.53
C SER A 25 -9.86 16.53 12.61
N HIS A 26 -10.81 15.76 12.09
CA HIS A 26 -12.24 16.00 12.21
C HIS A 26 -12.88 14.88 13.02
N HIS A 27 -14.17 15.03 13.36
CA HIS A 27 -14.88 14.01 14.12
C HIS A 27 -14.88 12.61 13.47
N SER A 28 -14.98 12.54 12.14
CA SER A 28 -15.13 11.27 11.40
C SER A 28 -13.99 10.95 10.42
N PHE A 29 -13.06 11.87 10.19
CA PHE A 29 -11.96 11.66 9.24
C PHE A 29 -10.76 12.55 9.58
N THR A 30 -9.63 12.29 8.93
CA THR A 30 -8.45 13.13 8.98
C THR A 30 -8.14 13.63 7.57
N SER A 31 -8.00 14.94 7.42
CA SER A 31 -7.49 15.55 6.19
C SER A 31 -5.97 15.60 6.24
N VAL A 32 -5.29 15.09 5.22
CA VAL A 32 -3.84 15.23 5.05
C VAL A 32 -3.58 15.94 3.73
N VAL A 33 -2.88 17.07 3.78
CA VAL A 33 -2.54 17.88 2.61
C VAL A 33 -1.04 17.84 2.42
N LEU A 34 -0.62 17.52 1.19
CA LEU A 34 0.76 17.53 0.73
C LEU A 34 0.87 18.52 -0.42
N THR A 35 1.79 19.47 -0.32
CA THR A 35 2.06 20.44 -1.42
C THR A 35 3.25 20.02 -2.28
N VAL A 36 3.90 18.90 -1.94
CA VAL A 36 5.01 18.31 -2.70
C VAL A 36 4.49 17.37 -3.79
N PRO A 37 5.04 17.42 -5.02
CA PRO A 37 4.52 16.63 -6.14
C PRO A 37 4.81 15.14 -6.04
N LEU A 38 5.90 14.76 -5.34
CA LEU A 38 6.36 13.38 -5.22
C LEU A 38 6.72 13.08 -3.75
N PRO A 39 5.73 12.88 -2.88
CA PRO A 39 6.00 12.55 -1.49
C PRO A 39 6.70 11.19 -1.39
N PRO A 40 7.53 10.97 -0.35
CA PRO A 40 8.11 9.66 -0.10
C PRO A 40 7.02 8.59 0.03
N ILE A 41 7.17 7.46 -0.66
CA ILE A 41 6.16 6.38 -0.65
C ILE A 41 5.83 5.86 0.76
N GLN A 42 6.80 5.90 1.67
CA GLN A 42 6.59 5.50 3.06
C GLN A 42 5.62 6.42 3.80
N LEU A 43 5.60 7.72 3.48
CA LEU A 43 4.64 8.67 4.04
C LEU A 43 3.21 8.32 3.59
N VAL A 44 3.02 8.10 2.29
CA VAL A 44 1.73 7.70 1.72
C VAL A 44 1.25 6.37 2.32
N ARG A 45 2.16 5.39 2.48
CA ARG A 45 1.85 4.09 3.08
C ARG A 45 1.47 4.23 4.57
N ASN A 46 2.14 5.10 5.31
CA ASN A 46 1.82 5.34 6.72
C ASN A 46 0.45 6.02 6.88
N ILE A 47 0.11 6.97 6.00
CA ILE A 47 -1.24 7.57 5.94
C ILE A 47 -2.29 6.49 5.65
N ALA A 48 -2.04 5.62 4.67
CA ALA A 48 -2.94 4.51 4.35
C ALA A 48 -3.15 3.56 5.55
N ARG A 49 -2.07 3.19 6.25
CA ARG A 49 -2.15 2.38 7.49
C ARG A 49 -2.94 3.06 8.58
N GLN A 50 -2.70 4.35 8.81
CA GLN A 50 -3.44 5.13 9.81
C GLN A 50 -4.93 5.19 9.48
N ALA A 51 -5.28 5.23 8.20
CA ALA A 51 -6.67 5.16 7.73
C ALA A 51 -7.28 3.74 7.76
N GLY A 52 -6.54 2.71 8.20
CA GLY A 52 -7.00 1.32 8.25
C GLY A 52 -7.05 0.63 6.89
N VAL A 53 -6.39 1.19 5.87
CA VAL A 53 -6.30 0.57 4.54
C VAL A 53 -5.43 -0.67 4.59
N HIS A 54 -5.87 -1.75 3.94
CA HIS A 54 -5.12 -2.98 3.85
C HIS A 54 -3.88 -2.83 2.97
N ILE A 55 -2.72 -3.28 3.45
CA ILE A 55 -1.45 -3.29 2.71
C ILE A 55 -1.12 -4.71 2.30
N TYR A 56 -1.16 -4.98 0.99
CA TYR A 56 -0.89 -6.32 0.46
C TYR A 56 0.58 -6.73 0.49
N SER A 57 1.50 -5.78 0.48
CA SER A 57 2.93 -6.05 0.59
C SER A 57 3.73 -4.82 1.01
N ASP A 58 4.80 -5.05 1.78
CA ASP A 58 5.77 -4.02 2.16
C ASP A 58 6.94 -3.87 1.18
N ALA A 59 7.07 -4.76 0.20
CA ALA A 59 8.21 -4.79 -0.72
C ALA A 59 8.27 -3.61 -1.70
N GLY A 60 7.18 -2.85 -1.83
CA GLY A 60 7.11 -1.68 -2.71
C GLY A 60 6.91 -2.01 -4.19
N ASP A 61 6.46 -3.22 -4.51
CA ASP A 61 6.01 -3.58 -5.86
C ASP A 61 4.69 -2.89 -6.21
N VAL A 62 4.36 -2.86 -7.49
CA VAL A 62 3.05 -2.40 -7.95
C VAL A 62 2.05 -3.53 -7.75
N ILE A 63 1.03 -3.28 -6.93
CA ILE A 63 -0.06 -4.22 -6.68
C ILE A 63 -1.38 -3.61 -7.13
N PHE A 64 -2.12 -4.36 -7.93
CA PHE A 64 -3.53 -4.10 -8.20
C PHE A 64 -4.35 -5.22 -7.58
N ALA A 65 -5.40 -4.88 -6.85
CA ALA A 65 -6.26 -5.86 -6.21
C ALA A 65 -7.72 -5.43 -6.28
N ASP A 66 -8.60 -6.40 -6.52
CA ASP A 66 -10.04 -6.27 -6.41
C ASP A 66 -10.65 -7.53 -5.76
N SER A 67 -11.98 -7.66 -5.81
CA SER A 67 -12.70 -8.81 -5.24
C SER A 67 -12.40 -10.17 -5.91
N ARG A 68 -11.77 -10.20 -7.07
CA ARG A 68 -11.59 -11.38 -7.93
C ARG A 68 -10.14 -11.61 -8.35
N PHE A 69 -9.32 -10.57 -8.38
CA PHE A 69 -7.94 -10.65 -8.84
C PHE A 69 -6.98 -9.93 -7.92
N ILE A 70 -5.75 -10.45 -7.85
CA ILE A 70 -4.59 -9.74 -7.35
C ILE A 70 -3.45 -9.87 -8.36
N THR A 71 -2.87 -8.73 -8.72
CA THR A 71 -1.76 -8.62 -9.65
C THR A 71 -0.58 -8.02 -8.93
N LEU A 72 0.58 -8.65 -9.07
CA LEU A 72 1.86 -8.15 -8.58
C LEU A 72 2.81 -7.94 -9.77
N PHE A 73 3.45 -6.76 -9.82
CA PHE A 73 4.49 -6.47 -10.79
C PHE A 73 5.79 -6.06 -10.08
N ALA A 74 6.81 -6.93 -10.19
CA ALA A 74 8.09 -6.80 -9.51
C ALA A 74 9.08 -5.90 -10.29
N ALA A 75 8.75 -4.61 -10.42
CA ALA A 75 9.46 -3.67 -11.30
C ALA A 75 10.97 -3.55 -11.02
N ASN A 76 11.36 -3.46 -9.75
CA ASN A 76 12.70 -3.02 -9.36
C ASN A 76 13.70 -4.18 -9.18
N GLN A 77 13.28 -5.27 -8.54
CA GLN A 77 14.16 -6.38 -8.14
C GLN A 77 13.41 -7.70 -8.05
N GLY A 78 14.12 -8.81 -8.25
CA GLY A 78 13.59 -10.15 -7.97
C GLY A 78 13.67 -10.53 -6.49
N GLY A 79 13.40 -11.79 -6.18
CA GLY A 79 13.52 -12.39 -4.85
C GLY A 79 12.18 -12.71 -4.20
N GLU A 80 12.23 -12.94 -2.89
CA GLU A 80 11.04 -13.30 -2.11
C GLU A 80 10.09 -12.11 -1.96
N ARG A 81 8.79 -12.39 -1.98
CA ARG A 81 7.70 -11.47 -1.64
C ARG A 81 6.76 -12.11 -0.65
N LEU A 82 6.41 -11.35 0.38
CA LEU A 82 5.28 -11.67 1.25
C LEU A 82 4.07 -10.88 0.74
N LEU A 83 3.06 -11.63 0.30
CA LEU A 83 1.72 -11.12 0.07
C LEU A 83 0.88 -11.36 1.32
N CYS A 84 0.13 -10.35 1.74
CA CYS A 84 -0.80 -10.40 2.86
C CYS A 84 -2.21 -10.19 2.33
N MET A 85 -3.08 -11.17 2.53
CA MET A 85 -4.50 -11.10 2.19
C MET A 85 -5.30 -10.74 3.46
N PRO A 86 -6.45 -10.05 3.33
CA PRO A 86 -7.27 -9.67 4.50
C PRO A 86 -7.90 -10.89 5.21
N GLN A 87 -7.93 -12.04 4.53
CA GLN A 87 -8.39 -13.33 5.05
C GLN A 87 -7.68 -14.46 4.30
N PRO A 88 -7.69 -15.70 4.83
CA PRO A 88 -7.20 -16.86 4.10
C PRO A 88 -7.96 -17.07 2.79
N VAL A 89 -7.23 -17.24 1.69
CA VAL A 89 -7.80 -17.43 0.35
C VAL A 89 -6.99 -18.43 -0.46
N THR A 90 -7.60 -18.96 -1.51
CA THR A 90 -6.87 -19.67 -2.56
C THR A 90 -6.69 -18.75 -3.76
N LEU A 91 -5.45 -18.67 -4.23
CA LEU A 91 -5.02 -17.88 -5.37
C LEU A 91 -4.65 -18.82 -6.51
N GLU A 92 -5.30 -18.67 -7.65
CA GLU A 92 -5.01 -19.45 -8.85
C GLU A 92 -4.27 -18.57 -9.85
N ASP A 93 -3.06 -18.97 -10.22
CA ASP A 93 -2.29 -18.28 -11.26
C ASP A 93 -3.01 -18.41 -12.60
N VAL A 94 -3.34 -17.28 -13.23
CA VAL A 94 -4.18 -17.26 -14.44
C VAL A 94 -3.48 -17.81 -15.69
N PHE A 95 -2.16 -17.96 -15.66
CA PHE A 95 -1.38 -18.44 -16.81
C PHE A 95 -1.06 -19.92 -16.69
N SER A 96 -0.78 -20.40 -15.48
CA SER A 96 -0.40 -21.79 -15.21
C SER A 96 -1.55 -22.64 -14.64
N GLU A 97 -2.68 -22.03 -14.28
CA GLU A 97 -3.81 -22.66 -13.56
C GLU A 97 -3.41 -23.35 -12.25
N THR A 98 -2.21 -23.03 -11.74
CA THR A 98 -1.69 -23.58 -10.48
C THR A 98 -2.28 -22.79 -9.31
N SER A 99 -2.83 -23.50 -8.34
CA SER A 99 -3.40 -22.91 -7.13
C SER A 99 -2.39 -22.88 -5.98
N LEU A 100 -2.37 -21.76 -5.26
CA LEU A 100 -1.61 -21.50 -4.05
C LEU A 100 -2.58 -21.08 -2.96
N THR A 101 -2.50 -21.68 -1.78
CA THR A 101 -3.35 -21.29 -0.64
C THR A 101 -2.50 -20.49 0.34
N THR A 102 -3.02 -19.38 0.83
CA THR A 102 -2.37 -18.60 1.90
C THR A 102 -2.35 -19.41 3.19
N SER A 103 -1.44 -19.09 4.11
CA SER A 103 -1.53 -19.58 5.50
C SER A 103 -2.80 -19.05 6.21
N GLU A 104 -3.06 -19.57 7.41
CA GLU A 104 -4.22 -19.19 8.24
C GLU A 104 -4.26 -17.71 8.61
N ASP A 105 -3.12 -17.02 8.60
CA ASP A 105 -3.02 -15.57 8.80
C ASP A 105 -3.18 -14.76 7.50
N GLY A 106 -3.52 -15.41 6.39
CA GLY A 106 -3.70 -14.79 5.09
C GLY A 106 -2.40 -14.46 4.36
N THR A 107 -1.24 -14.96 4.81
CA THR A 107 0.04 -14.66 4.15
C THR A 107 0.45 -15.70 3.09
N LEU A 108 1.22 -15.27 2.09
CA LEU A 108 1.78 -16.14 1.05
C LEU A 108 3.16 -15.64 0.63
N ARG A 109 4.14 -16.56 0.62
CA ARG A 109 5.48 -16.28 0.11
C ARG A 109 5.62 -16.70 -1.35
N LEU A 110 6.13 -15.80 -2.17
CA LEU A 110 6.36 -16.01 -3.60
C LEU A 110 7.80 -15.67 -3.95
N GLN A 111 8.40 -16.44 -4.86
CA GLN A 111 9.64 -16.04 -5.51
C GLN A 111 9.31 -15.39 -6.85
N VAL A 112 9.80 -14.17 -7.08
CA VAL A 112 9.57 -13.43 -8.32
C VAL A 112 10.88 -13.02 -8.98
N ALA A 113 10.94 -13.01 -10.30
CA ALA A 113 12.01 -12.42 -11.08
C ALA A 113 11.81 -10.91 -11.23
N ARG A 114 12.90 -10.17 -11.50
CA ARG A 114 12.82 -8.75 -11.82
C ARG A 114 12.02 -8.56 -13.11
N GLY A 115 11.01 -7.70 -13.08
CA GLY A 115 10.12 -7.43 -14.20
C GLY A 115 9.03 -8.49 -14.41
N GLU A 116 8.89 -9.47 -13.51
CA GLU A 116 7.82 -10.46 -13.58
C GLU A 116 6.47 -9.84 -13.18
N THR A 117 5.43 -10.17 -13.95
CA THR A 117 4.04 -9.88 -13.61
C THR A 117 3.35 -11.19 -13.27
N ARG A 118 2.73 -11.24 -12.09
CA ARG A 118 1.88 -12.35 -11.68
C ARG A 118 0.46 -11.87 -11.53
N ILE A 119 -0.49 -12.64 -12.03
CA ILE A 119 -1.91 -12.36 -11.92
C ILE A 119 -2.57 -13.60 -11.35
N TYR A 120 -3.25 -13.42 -10.23
CA TYR A 120 -3.95 -14.49 -9.54
C TYR A 120 -5.45 -14.19 -9.50
N ARG A 121 -6.25 -15.21 -9.77
CA ARG A 121 -7.68 -15.22 -9.47
C ARG A 121 -7.91 -15.67 -8.03
N ILE A 122 -8.75 -14.95 -7.30
CA ILE A 122 -9.17 -15.28 -5.94
C ILE A 122 -10.32 -16.28 -6.02
N ARG A 123 -10.21 -17.39 -5.28
CA ARG A 123 -11.20 -18.47 -5.17
C ARG A 123 -11.85 -18.49 -3.79
#